data_AF-A0A8T7G8H3-F1
#
_entry.id   AF-A0A8T7G8H3-F1
#
_cell.length_a   1.000
_cell.length_b   1.000
_cell.length_c   1.000
_cell.angle_alpha   90.00
_cell.angle_beta   90.00
_cell.angle_gamma   90.00
#
_symmetry.space_group_name_H-M   'P 1'
#
loop_
_entity.id
_entity.type
_entity.pdbx_description
1 polymer ?
#
loop_
_entity_poly.entity_id
_entity_poly.type
_entity_poly.pdbx_seq_one_letter_code
_entity_poly.pdbx_strand_id
1 'polypeptide(L)'
;MKKTSLTYEAGLHLVAIGLALFLRLLNLGDIPLAESEALWALQAHEVAEGTASTIGPQPAYIILTSFLFSIFTSSEFLARLLPALAGTALVALPFLYRESVGRKAALVLAFGLAIGPGLVAVSRQAGGPM
;
A
#
# COMPACT_ATOMS: atom_id res chain seq x y z
N MET A 1 3.32 15.43 34.30
CA MET A 1 2.37 15.98 33.30
C MET A 1 2.94 15.88 31.87
N LYS A 2 3.12 14.67 31.31
CA LYS A 2 3.78 14.41 30.00
C LYS A 2 2.84 13.90 28.89
N LYS A 3 1.51 13.88 29.14
CA LYS A 3 0.52 13.24 28.25
C LYS A 3 0.24 14.03 26.97
N THR A 4 0.26 15.36 27.02
CA THR A 4 -0.13 16.22 25.88
C THR A 4 0.81 16.09 24.68
N SER A 5 2.14 16.04 24.88
CA SER A 5 3.09 15.92 23.77
C SER A 5 2.94 14.59 23.00
N LEU A 6 2.59 13.51 23.69
CA LEU A 6 2.36 12.21 23.06
C LEU A 6 1.10 12.22 22.19
N THR A 7 0.06 12.92 22.62
CA THR A 7 -1.19 13.08 21.86
C THR A 7 -0.98 13.90 20.59
N TYR A 8 -0.21 14.99 20.64
CA TYR A 8 0.11 15.79 19.45
C TYR A 8 0.97 15.02 18.45
N GLU A 9 1.99 14.31 18.91
CA GLU A 9 2.82 13.48 18.03
C GLU A 9 2.01 12.37 17.35
N ALA A 10 1.16 11.68 18.10
CA ALA A 10 0.26 10.67 17.54
C ALA A 10 -0.70 11.28 16.51
N GLY A 11 -1.26 12.46 16.82
CA GLY A 11 -2.10 13.20 15.88
C GLY A 11 -1.38 13.52 14.57
N LEU A 12 -0.13 14.01 14.63
CA LEU A 12 0.66 14.31 13.44
C LEU A 12 0.98 13.07 12.60
N HIS A 13 1.28 11.92 13.23
CA HIS A 13 1.48 10.67 12.50
C HIS A 13 0.18 10.16 11.88
N LEU A 14 -0.95 10.31 12.56
CA LEU A 14 -2.26 10.01 11.99
C LEU A 14 -2.56 10.88 10.76
N VAL A 15 -2.21 12.17 10.80
CA VAL A 15 -2.33 13.05 9.62
C VAL A 15 -1.43 12.54 8.49
N ALA A 16 -0.18 12.17 8.77
CA ALA A 16 0.74 11.64 7.75
C ALA A 16 0.22 10.33 7.13
N ILE A 17 -0.32 9.41 7.94
CA ILE A 17 -0.93 8.16 7.47
C ILE A 17 -2.19 8.44 6.65
N GLY A 18 -3.05 9.35 7.11
CA GLY A 18 -4.26 9.75 6.39
C GLY A 18 -3.94 10.38 5.03
N LEU A 19 -2.93 11.26 4.99
CA LEU A 19 -2.42 11.84 3.74
C LEU A 19 -1.85 10.77 2.81
N ALA A 20 -1.05 9.85 3.36
CA ALA A 20 -0.48 8.75 2.59
C ALA A 20 -1.55 7.86 1.96
N LEU A 21 -2.59 7.51 2.72
CA LEU A 21 -3.73 6.73 2.28
C LEU A 21 -4.50 7.47 1.18
N PHE A 22 -4.80 8.75 1.41
CA PHE A 22 -5.50 9.59 0.44
C PHE A 22 -4.75 9.65 -0.90
N LEU A 23 -3.47 9.99 -0.89
CA LEU A 23 -2.66 10.10 -2.11
C LEU A 23 -2.53 8.76 -2.88
N ARG A 24 -2.57 7.63 -2.17
CA ARG A 24 -2.43 6.30 -2.76
C ARG A 24 -3.77 5.74 -3.25
N LEU A 25 -4.89 6.08 -2.63
CA LEU A 25 -6.22 5.60 -3.05
C LEU A 25 -6.90 6.51 -4.07
N LEU A 26 -6.52 7.79 -4.13
CA LEU A 26 -7.08 8.73 -5.10
C LEU A 26 -6.83 8.27 -6.55
N ASN A 27 -7.92 8.13 -7.30
CA ASN A 27 -7.94 7.76 -8.72
C ASN A 27 -7.16 6.48 -9.01
N LEU A 28 -7.14 5.53 -8.07
CA LEU A 28 -6.32 4.32 -8.16
C LEU A 28 -6.78 3.36 -9.27
N GLY A 29 -8.09 3.36 -9.57
CA GLY A 29 -8.69 2.56 -10.63
C GLY A 29 -8.97 3.31 -11.94
N ASP A 30 -8.65 4.61 -12.03
CA ASP A 30 -9.02 5.43 -13.19
C ASP A 30 -8.10 5.20 -14.39
N ILE A 31 -6.84 4.84 -14.13
CA ILE A 31 -5.85 4.53 -15.16
C ILE A 31 -5.87 3.02 -15.39
N PRO A 32 -5.98 2.53 -16.64
CA PRO A 32 -5.87 1.11 -16.95
C PRO A 32 -4.58 0.49 -16.41
N LEU A 33 -4.58 -0.83 -16.17
CA LEU A 33 -3.35 -1.53 -15.80
C LEU A 33 -2.32 -1.48 -16.94
N ALA A 34 -1.06 -1.28 -16.58
CA ALA A 34 0.04 -1.57 -17.50
C ALA A 34 0.10 -3.08 -17.80
N GLU A 35 0.73 -3.46 -18.91
CA GLU A 35 0.86 -4.86 -19.32
C GLU A 35 1.41 -5.76 -18.21
N SER A 36 2.45 -5.30 -17.50
CA SER A 36 3.05 -6.02 -16.38
C SER A 36 2.10 -6.19 -15.20
N GLU A 37 1.35 -5.13 -14.85
CA GLU A 37 0.34 -5.17 -13.78
C GLU A 37 -0.82 -6.11 -14.14
N ALA A 38 -1.27 -6.07 -15.40
CA ALA A 38 -2.36 -6.86 -15.92
C ALA A 38 -2.03 -8.37 -15.89
N LEU A 39 -0.79 -8.76 -16.20
CA LEU A 39 -0.34 -10.14 -16.10
C LEU A 39 -0.52 -10.69 -14.67
N TRP A 40 -0.10 -9.92 -13.66
CA TRP A 40 -0.25 -10.33 -12.27
C TRP A 40 -1.70 -10.34 -11.81
N ALA A 41 -2.49 -9.35 -12.21
CA ALA A 41 -3.91 -9.27 -11.88
C ALA A 41 -4.71 -10.41 -12.53
N LEU A 42 -4.42 -10.75 -13.79
CA LEU A 42 -5.05 -11.87 -14.49
C LEU A 42 -4.72 -13.19 -13.78
N GLN A 43 -3.47 -13.40 -13.41
CA GLN A 43 -3.07 -14.60 -12.67
C GLN A 43 -3.77 -14.70 -11.30
N ALA A 44 -3.94 -13.58 -10.59
CA ALA A 44 -4.72 -13.55 -9.36
C ALA A 44 -6.21 -13.88 -9.61
N HIS A 45 -6.76 -13.46 -10.74
CA HIS A 45 -8.12 -13.77 -11.14
C HIS A 45 -8.30 -15.25 -11.46
N GLU A 46 -7.40 -15.86 -12.23
CA GLU A 46 -7.39 -17.30 -12.51
C GLU A 46 -7.28 -18.15 -11.24
N VAL A 47 -6.46 -17.69 -10.26
CA VAL A 47 -6.38 -18.36 -8.95
C VAL A 47 -7.70 -18.23 -8.19
N ALA A 48 -8.39 -17.10 -8.28
CA ALA A 48 -9.70 -16.89 -7.65
C ALA A 48 -10.80 -17.77 -8.28
N GLU A 49 -10.75 -17.98 -9.59
CA GLU A 49 -11.67 -18.87 -10.32
C GLU A 49 -11.30 -20.36 -10.20
N GLY A 50 -10.13 -20.68 -9.65
CA GLY A 50 -9.63 -22.07 -9.54
C GLY A 50 -9.14 -22.65 -10.87
N THR A 51 -8.87 -21.81 -11.86
CA THR A 51 -8.40 -22.20 -13.21
C THR A 51 -6.88 -22.08 -13.37
N ALA A 52 -6.18 -21.51 -12.38
CA ALA A 52 -4.74 -21.31 -12.43
C ALA A 52 -3.94 -22.62 -12.51
N SER A 53 -3.02 -22.70 -13.49
CA SER A 53 -2.11 -23.84 -13.66
C SER A 53 -0.80 -23.70 -12.89
N THR A 54 -0.32 -22.47 -12.68
CA THR A 54 0.96 -22.17 -12.02
C THR A 54 0.90 -20.80 -11.34
N ILE A 55 1.58 -20.64 -10.20
CA ILE A 55 1.73 -19.36 -9.50
C ILE A 55 3.07 -18.73 -9.88
N GLY A 56 3.04 -17.46 -10.28
CA GLY A 56 4.20 -16.70 -10.74
C GLY A 56 5.14 -16.31 -9.59
N PRO A 57 6.23 -15.59 -9.88
CA PRO A 57 7.28 -15.24 -8.92
C PRO A 57 6.83 -14.28 -7.79
N GLN A 58 5.62 -13.72 -7.86
CA GLN A 58 5.05 -12.83 -6.83
C GLN A 58 3.87 -13.50 -6.09
N PRO A 59 4.07 -14.65 -5.41
CA PRO A 59 2.98 -15.43 -4.84
C PRO A 59 2.22 -14.67 -3.76
N ALA A 60 2.89 -13.84 -2.97
CA ALA A 60 2.24 -13.03 -1.93
C ALA A 60 1.19 -12.07 -2.52
N TYR A 61 1.53 -11.38 -3.62
CA TYR A 61 0.59 -10.51 -4.31
C TYR A 61 -0.56 -11.33 -4.92
N ILE A 62 -0.24 -12.41 -5.64
CA ILE A 62 -1.22 -13.22 -6.36
C ILE A 62 -2.25 -13.82 -5.39
N ILE A 63 -1.80 -14.45 -4.31
CA ILE A 63 -2.66 -15.14 -3.34
C ILE A 63 -3.54 -14.15 -2.55
N LEU A 64 -2.97 -13.02 -2.11
CA LEU A 64 -3.75 -12.04 -1.36
C LEU A 64 -4.77 -11.33 -2.26
N THR A 65 -4.40 -11.02 -3.50
CA THR A 65 -5.30 -10.38 -4.46
C THR A 65 -6.37 -11.35 -4.95
N SER A 66 -6.05 -12.63 -5.15
CA SER A 66 -7.03 -13.65 -5.52
C SER A 66 -8.09 -13.83 -4.43
N PHE A 67 -7.69 -13.76 -3.16
CA PHE A 67 -8.64 -13.74 -2.04
C PHE A 67 -9.58 -12.54 -2.08
N LEU A 68 -9.11 -11.36 -2.51
CA LEU A 68 -10.00 -10.21 -2.71
C LEU A 68 -10.93 -10.44 -3.91
N PHE A 69 -10.42 -10.98 -5.01
CA PHE A 69 -11.20 -11.25 -6.23
C PHE A 69 -12.21 -12.40 -6.08
N SER A 70 -12.05 -13.28 -5.09
CA SER A 70 -13.04 -14.33 -4.81
C SER A 70 -14.25 -13.80 -4.03
N ILE A 71 -14.06 -12.72 -3.26
CA ILE A 71 -15.12 -12.09 -2.45
C ILE A 71 -15.78 -10.93 -3.24
N PHE A 72 -14.99 -10.20 -4.03
CA PHE A 72 -15.41 -9.03 -4.79
C PHE A 72 -15.12 -9.20 -6.27
N THR A 73 -15.86 -8.52 -7.15
CA THR A 73 -15.59 -8.52 -8.59
C THR A 73 -14.21 -7.93 -8.90
N SER A 74 -13.43 -8.61 -9.73
CA SER A 74 -12.10 -8.16 -10.17
C SER A 74 -12.17 -6.76 -10.81
N SER A 75 -11.24 -5.89 -10.44
CA SER A 75 -11.15 -4.52 -10.93
C SER A 75 -9.74 -3.95 -10.74
N GLU A 76 -9.41 -2.92 -11.52
CA GLU A 76 -8.12 -2.22 -11.46
C GLU A 76 -7.85 -1.63 -10.07
N PHE A 77 -8.92 -1.16 -9.42
CA PHE A 77 -8.85 -0.65 -8.06
C PHE A 77 -8.41 -1.74 -7.08
N LEU A 78 -9.05 -2.91 -7.13
CA LEU A 78 -8.74 -4.02 -6.21
C LEU A 78 -7.35 -4.61 -6.47
N ALA A 79 -6.91 -4.66 -7.73
CA ALA A 79 -5.55 -5.08 -8.08
C ALA A 79 -4.48 -4.21 -7.39
N ARG A 80 -4.71 -2.90 -7.29
CA ARG A 80 -3.77 -1.95 -6.69
C ARG A 80 -4.04 -1.66 -5.20
N LEU A 81 -5.14 -2.16 -4.64
CA LEU A 81 -5.55 -1.89 -3.27
C LEU A 81 -4.53 -2.39 -2.24
N LEU A 82 -4.06 -3.63 -2.38
CA LEU A 82 -3.09 -4.21 -1.46
C LEU A 82 -1.73 -3.49 -1.51
N PRO A 83 -1.13 -3.21 -2.68
CA PRO A 83 0.04 -2.35 -2.79
C PRO A 83 -0.15 -0.97 -2.11
N ALA A 84 -1.31 -0.33 -2.31
CA ALA A 84 -1.59 0.98 -1.73
C ALA A 84 -1.66 0.93 -0.19
N LEU A 85 -2.29 -0.11 0.36
CA LEU A 85 -2.37 -0.35 1.80
C LEU A 85 -0.99 -0.70 2.39
N ALA A 86 -0.21 -1.54 1.71
CA ALA A 86 1.15 -1.89 2.14
C ALA A 86 2.06 -0.65 2.17
N GLY A 87 2.00 0.18 1.13
CA GLY A 87 2.71 1.46 1.07
C GLY A 87 2.30 2.44 2.15
N THR A 88 1.01 2.47 2.51
CA THR A 88 0.49 3.28 3.62
C THR A 88 0.96 2.74 4.97
N ALA A 89 1.00 1.41 5.14
CA ALA A 89 1.49 0.78 6.37
C ALA A 89 2.97 1.10 6.62
N LEU A 90 3.80 1.22 5.57
CA LEU A 90 5.19 1.66 5.69
C LEU A 90 5.31 3.07 6.30
N VAL A 91 4.35 3.96 6.02
CA VAL A 91 4.31 5.32 6.60
C VAL A 91 4.05 5.29 8.11
N ALA A 92 3.49 4.21 8.64
CA ALA A 92 3.31 4.04 10.09
C ALA A 92 4.57 3.55 10.81
N LEU A 93 5.59 3.02 10.10
CA LEU A 93 6.80 2.49 10.74
C LEU A 93 7.58 3.54 11.57
N PRO A 94 7.77 4.79 11.11
CA PRO A 94 8.44 5.81 11.92
C PRO A 94 7.77 6.04 13.27
N PHE A 95 6.45 5.88 13.38
CA PHE A 95 5.74 5.97 14.65
C PHE A 95 6.14 4.84 15.61
N LEU A 96 6.28 3.61 15.10
CA LEU A 96 6.66 2.44 15.89
C LEU A 96 8.10 2.55 16.42
N TYR A 97 9.02 3.05 15.58
CA TYR A 97 10.44 3.20 15.91
C TYR A 97 10.82 4.58 16.44
N ARG A 98 9.83 5.40 16.83
CA ARG A 98 10.05 6.80 17.28
C ARG A 98 10.97 6.93 18.49
N GLU A 99 11.04 5.89 19.34
CA GLU A 99 11.90 5.89 20.52
C GLU A 99 13.37 5.65 20.18
N SER A 100 13.65 4.88 19.13
CA SER A 100 15.01 4.58 18.67
C SER A 100 15.58 5.67 17.75
N VAL A 101 14.75 6.22 16.85
CA VAL A 101 15.18 7.21 15.84
C VAL A 101 15.03 8.65 16.35
N GLY A 102 14.22 8.85 17.39
CA GLY A 102 13.90 10.16 17.95
C GLY A 102 12.64 10.77 17.34
N ARG A 103 11.85 11.45 18.18
CA ARG A 103 10.50 11.96 17.87
C ARG A 103 10.44 12.88 16.65
N LYS A 104 11.40 13.81 16.53
CA LYS A 104 11.45 14.77 15.41
C LYS A 104 11.81 14.09 14.09
N ALA A 105 12.81 13.21 14.12
CA ALA A 105 13.23 12.46 12.93
C ALA A 105 12.13 11.50 12.46
N ALA A 106 11.44 10.83 13.38
CA ALA A 106 10.28 9.99 13.08
C ALA A 106 9.17 10.75 12.34
N LEU A 107 8.85 11.98 12.79
CA LEU A 107 7.87 12.83 12.10
C LEU A 107 8.32 13.21 10.68
N VAL A 108 9.56 13.65 10.52
CA VAL A 108 10.10 14.01 9.20
C VAL A 108 10.09 12.80 8.26
N LEU A 109 10.46 11.62 8.75
CA LEU A 109 10.40 10.37 8.00
C LEU A 109 8.97 9.99 7.63
N ALA A 110 8.00 10.11 8.55
CA ALA A 110 6.61 9.81 8.27
C ALA A 110 6.06 10.69 7.14
N PHE A 111 6.26 12.00 7.21
CA PHE A 111 5.83 12.91 6.14
C PHE A 111 6.61 12.67 4.84
N GLY A 112 7.92 12.44 4.92
CA GLY A 112 8.75 12.12 3.75
C GLY A 112 8.29 10.87 3.02
N LEU A 113 7.92 9.81 3.76
CA LEU A 113 7.36 8.58 3.18
C LEU A 113 5.92 8.78 2.68
N ALA A 114 5.13 9.64 3.34
CA ALA A 114 3.76 9.91 2.94
C ALA A 114 3.68 10.56 1.55
N ILE A 115 4.53 11.56 1.31
CA ILE A 115 4.51 12.40 0.08
C ILE A 115 5.61 12.04 -0.93
N GLY A 116 6.55 11.18 -0.56
CA GLY A 116 7.70 10.83 -1.39
C GLY A 116 7.27 10.22 -2.73
N PRO A 117 7.62 10.83 -3.87
CA PRO A 117 7.08 10.45 -5.18
C PRO A 117 7.42 9.01 -5.56
N GLY A 118 8.63 8.55 -5.23
CA GLY A 118 9.05 7.16 -5.51
C GLY A 118 8.21 6.13 -4.76
N LEU A 119 7.97 6.35 -3.46
CA LEU A 119 7.17 5.41 -2.68
C LEU A 119 5.69 5.47 -3.09
N VAL A 120 5.14 6.66 -3.34
CA VAL A 120 3.76 6.80 -3.85
C VAL A 120 3.60 6.09 -5.19
N ALA A 121 4.54 6.24 -6.13
CA ALA A 121 4.48 5.62 -7.43
C ALA A 121 4.51 4.08 -7.34
N VAL A 122 5.43 3.51 -6.55
CA VAL A 122 5.52 2.06 -6.36
C VAL A 122 4.31 1.51 -5.60
N SER A 123 3.81 2.23 -4.59
CA SER A 123 2.63 1.80 -3.82
C SER A 123 1.33 1.80 -4.63
N ARG A 124 1.30 2.45 -5.80
CA ARG A 124 0.12 2.54 -6.66
C ARG A 124 0.14 1.55 -7.83
N GLN A 125 1.19 0.73 -7.93
CA GLN A 125 1.33 -0.28 -8.98
C GLN A 125 0.94 -1.66 -8.44
N ALA A 126 0.30 -2.46 -9.28
CA ALA A 126 0.00 -3.86 -9.01
C ALA A 126 1.25 -4.73 -9.23
N GLY A 127 1.69 -5.40 -8.16
CA GLY A 127 2.94 -6.15 -8.16
C GLY A 127 4.19 -5.26 -8.04
N GLY A 128 5.35 -5.87 -8.24
CA GLY A 128 6.64 -5.17 -8.30
C GLY A 128 7.12 -4.93 -9.73
N PRO A 129 7.80 -3.80 -10.03
CA PRO A 129 8.48 -3.62 -11.30
C PRO A 129 9.55 -4.71 -11.45
N MET A 130 9.49 -5.46 -12.55
CA MET A 130 10.53 -6.39 -12.99
C MET A 130 11.40 -5.69 -14.02
#